data_AF-A0A7K0CLG2-F1
#
_entry.id   AF-A0A7K0CLG2-F1
#
_cell.length_a   1.000
_cell.length_b   1.000
_cell.length_c   1.000
_cell.angle_alpha   90.00
_cell.angle_beta   90.00
_cell.angle_gamma   90.00
#
_symmetry.space_group_name_H-M   'P 1'
#
loop_
_entity.id
_entity.type
_entity.pdbx_description
1 polymer ?
#
loop_
_entity_poly.entity_id
_entity_poly.type
_entity_poly.pdbx_seq_one_letter_code
_entity_poly.pdbx_strand_id
1 'polypeptide(L)'
;MSHASANDIELVVSNPCFEIWLLLHHTDHRSWTPDYRAVKQKLQQFVDVPSDKGVAFDRDYGERWGEAVERARALAPEGHEHKTNPSTRMWRLVVTIAGDDQ
;
A
#
# COMPACT_ATOMS: atom_id res chain seq x y z
N MET A 1 -32.24 11.08 17.30
CA MET A 1 -32.81 9.87 16.69
C MET A 1 -32.00 9.56 15.45
N SER A 2 -31.18 8.51 15.52
CA SER A 2 -30.27 8.06 14.47
C SER A 2 -31.02 7.34 13.36
N HIS A 3 -30.93 7.85 12.14
CA HIS A 3 -31.23 7.07 10.94
C HIS A 3 -30.27 7.52 9.83
N ALA A 4 -29.11 6.86 9.75
CA ALA A 4 -28.31 6.83 8.53
C ALA A 4 -28.53 5.46 7.91
N SER A 5 -29.37 5.44 6.89
CA SER A 5 -29.68 4.27 6.08
C SER A 5 -28.42 3.77 5.37
N ALA A 6 -28.28 2.45 5.31
CA ALA A 6 -27.23 1.76 4.59
C ALA A 6 -27.11 2.26 3.13
N ASN A 7 -25.85 2.36 2.66
CA ASN A 7 -25.37 2.45 1.27
C ASN A 7 -24.50 3.65 0.89
N ASP A 8 -23.80 4.28 1.83
CA ASP A 8 -22.62 5.08 1.51
C ASP A 8 -21.37 4.32 1.93
N ILE A 9 -20.87 3.46 1.04
CA ILE A 9 -19.45 3.11 1.04
C ILE A 9 -18.74 4.40 0.63
N GLU A 10 -18.53 5.28 1.61
CA GLU A 10 -17.49 6.27 1.58
C GLU A 10 -16.18 5.49 1.45
N LEU A 11 -15.83 5.18 0.21
CA LEU A 11 -14.53 4.71 -0.21
C LEU A 11 -13.58 5.88 0.00
N VAL A 12 -13.27 6.16 1.26
CA VAL A 12 -12.19 7.02 1.67
C VAL A 12 -10.91 6.25 1.32
N VAL A 13 -10.53 6.33 0.03
CA VAL A 13 -9.21 5.98 -0.48
C VAL A 13 -8.26 7.07 -0.02
N SER A 14 -7.99 7.15 1.28
CA SER A 14 -7.28 8.31 1.88
C SER A 14 -5.77 8.15 1.98
N ASN A 15 -5.18 7.12 1.38
CA ASN A 15 -3.75 7.09 1.13
C ASN A 15 -3.49 6.30 -0.16
N PRO A 16 -2.41 6.61 -0.92
CA PRO A 16 -2.01 5.84 -2.09
C PRO A 16 -1.55 4.43 -1.67
N CYS A 17 -2.51 3.56 -1.30
CA CYS A 17 -2.25 2.28 -0.65
C CYS A 17 -1.42 1.37 -1.55
N PHE A 18 -1.66 1.46 -2.86
CA PHE A 18 -0.95 0.67 -3.85
C PHE A 18 0.46 1.21 -4.10
N GLU A 19 0.64 2.52 -4.24
CA GLU A 19 1.98 3.09 -4.46
C GLU A 19 2.86 2.98 -3.20
N ILE A 20 2.27 3.13 -2.01
CA ILE A 20 2.98 2.82 -0.75
C ILE A 20 3.39 1.35 -0.73
N TRP A 21 2.49 0.44 -1.11
CA TRP A 21 2.82 -0.98 -1.24
C TRP A 21 4.00 -1.22 -2.19
N LEU A 22 4.03 -0.60 -3.37
CA LEU A 22 5.16 -0.68 -4.29
C LEU A 22 6.44 -0.13 -3.66
N LEU A 23 6.38 1.02 -2.98
CA LEU A 23 7.56 1.64 -2.35
C LEU A 23 8.16 0.73 -1.27
N LEU A 24 7.31 0.03 -0.51
CA LEU A 24 7.74 -0.86 0.56
C LEU A 24 8.48 -2.11 0.06
N HIS A 25 8.42 -2.45 -1.23
CA HIS A 25 9.29 -3.50 -1.78
C HIS A 25 10.75 -3.09 -1.78
N HIS A 26 11.04 -1.80 -1.88
CA HIS A 26 12.40 -1.29 -2.03
C HIS A 26 12.97 -0.69 -0.76
N THR A 27 12.12 -0.20 0.15
CA THR A 27 12.59 0.53 1.34
C THR A 27 11.59 0.47 2.50
N ASP A 28 12.10 0.54 3.74
CA ASP A 28 11.28 0.67 4.95
C ASP A 28 10.81 2.13 5.12
N HIS A 29 9.83 2.54 4.29
CA HIS A 29 9.34 3.91 4.26
C HIS A 29 8.33 4.18 5.38
N ARG A 30 8.76 4.93 6.41
CA ARG A 30 7.92 5.29 7.56
C ARG A 30 7.54 6.77 7.65
N SER A 31 8.13 7.60 6.80
CA SER A 31 7.88 9.04 6.82
C SER A 31 6.52 9.37 6.22
N TRP A 32 5.84 10.37 6.77
CA TRP A 32 4.55 10.83 6.26
C TRP A 32 4.61 11.18 4.77
N THR A 33 3.58 10.78 4.03
CA THR A 33 3.45 11.01 2.59
C THR A 33 2.22 11.85 2.27
N PRO A 34 2.38 13.04 1.66
CA PRO A 34 1.27 13.95 1.41
C PRO A 34 0.27 13.44 0.37
N ASP A 35 0.79 12.87 -0.72
CA ASP A 35 0.00 12.48 -1.87
C ASP A 35 0.72 11.42 -2.73
N TYR A 36 0.04 10.96 -3.77
CA TYR A 36 0.56 9.97 -4.71
C TYR A 36 1.82 10.45 -5.46
N ARG A 37 1.98 11.77 -5.70
CA ARG A 37 3.11 12.31 -6.45
C ARG A 37 4.39 12.21 -5.64
N ALA A 38 4.31 12.50 -4.35
CA ALA A 38 5.43 12.33 -3.43
C ALA A 38 5.89 10.87 -3.35
N VAL A 39 4.96 9.91 -3.34
CA VAL A 39 5.31 8.48 -3.39
C VAL A 39 5.94 8.11 -4.72
N LYS A 40 5.37 8.57 -5.85
CA LYS A 40 5.93 8.33 -7.19
C LYS A 40 7.35 8.86 -7.34
N GLN A 41 7.63 10.05 -6.83
CA GLN A 41 8.99 10.63 -6.84
C GLN A 41 10.00 9.78 -6.05
N LYS A 42 9.57 9.16 -4.94
CA LYS A 42 10.41 8.23 -4.16
C LYS A 42 10.61 6.91 -4.92
N LEU A 43 9.56 6.37 -5.52
CA LEU A 43 9.62 5.15 -6.34
C LEU A 43 10.60 5.27 -7.51
N GLN A 44 10.65 6.44 -8.15
CA GLN A 44 11.57 6.74 -9.25
C GLN A 44 13.06 6.64 -8.87
N GLN A 45 13.39 6.55 -7.57
CA GLN A 45 14.76 6.30 -7.11
C GLN A 45 15.17 4.82 -7.23
N PHE A 46 14.22 3.90 -7.35
CA PHE A 46 14.45 2.47 -7.34
C PHE A 46 14.11 1.79 -8.68
N VAL A 47 13.13 2.32 -9.39
CA VAL A 47 12.60 1.74 -10.64
C VAL A 47 12.23 2.83 -11.63
N ASP A 48 12.20 2.47 -12.92
CA ASP A 48 11.58 3.32 -13.93
C ASP A 48 10.06 3.21 -13.83
N VAL A 49 9.40 4.26 -13.36
CA VAL A 49 7.94 4.29 -13.18
C VAL A 49 7.30 4.78 -14.48
N PRO A 50 6.53 3.92 -15.19
CA PRO A 50 5.88 4.31 -16.43
C PRO A 50 4.98 5.55 -16.28
N SER A 51 4.77 6.24 -17.39
CA SER A 51 3.80 7.35 -17.48
C SER A 51 2.36 6.86 -17.57
N ASP A 52 2.16 5.61 -17.98
CA ASP A 52 0.87 4.93 -17.98
C ASP A 52 0.56 4.28 -16.61
N LYS A 53 -0.49 3.45 -16.56
CA LYS A 53 -0.90 2.73 -15.33
C LYS A 53 -0.25 1.34 -15.20
N GLY A 54 0.80 1.06 -15.97
CA GLY A 54 1.47 -0.23 -15.97
C GLY A 54 2.42 -0.41 -14.79
N VAL A 55 2.56 -1.65 -14.33
CA VAL A 55 3.57 -2.07 -13.35
C VAL A 55 4.24 -3.33 -13.87
N ALA A 56 5.55 -3.30 -14.05
CA ALA A 56 6.34 -4.48 -14.40
C ALA A 56 6.62 -5.32 -13.15
N PHE A 57 5.57 -5.94 -12.58
CA PHE A 57 5.60 -6.52 -11.25
C PHE A 57 6.73 -7.55 -11.06
N ASP A 58 6.80 -8.56 -11.93
CA ASP A 58 7.79 -9.65 -11.80
C ASP A 58 9.23 -9.14 -11.84
N ARG A 59 9.51 -8.16 -12.72
CA ARG A 59 10.85 -7.59 -12.90
C ARG A 59 11.28 -6.76 -11.69
N ASP A 60 10.37 -5.92 -11.18
CA ASP A 60 10.75 -4.85 -10.27
C ASP A 60 10.44 -5.19 -8.80
N TYR A 61 9.42 -6.02 -8.54
CA TYR A 61 8.83 -6.21 -7.21
C TYR A 61 8.72 -7.68 -6.80
N GLY A 62 8.59 -8.61 -7.76
CA GLY A 62 8.17 -9.99 -7.55
C GLY A 62 8.97 -10.78 -6.51
N GLU A 63 10.28 -10.59 -6.39
CA GLU A 63 11.08 -11.33 -5.41
C GLU A 63 10.99 -10.76 -3.98
N ARG A 64 10.47 -9.54 -3.82
CA ARG A 64 10.54 -8.74 -2.58
C ARG A 64 9.20 -8.60 -1.86
N TRP A 65 8.17 -9.29 -2.33
CA TRP A 65 6.81 -9.15 -1.80
C TRP A 65 6.72 -9.51 -0.30
N GLY A 66 7.46 -10.52 0.16
CA GLY A 66 7.50 -10.91 1.58
C GLY A 66 8.05 -9.79 2.47
N GLU A 67 9.14 -9.13 2.06
CA GLU A 67 9.66 -7.96 2.79
C GLU A 67 8.67 -6.79 2.81
N ALA A 68 7.94 -6.59 1.71
CA ALA A 68 6.90 -5.58 1.62
C ALA A 68 5.74 -5.88 2.59
N VAL A 69 5.36 -7.15 2.77
CA VAL A 69 4.37 -7.57 3.79
C VAL A 69 4.84 -7.18 5.19
N GLU A 70 6.07 -7.57 5.57
CA GLU A 70 6.61 -7.29 6.90
C GLU A 70 6.65 -5.78 7.19
N ARG A 71 7.16 -5.00 6.22
CA ARG A 71 7.22 -3.54 6.35
C ARG A 71 5.82 -2.93 6.45
N ALA A 72 4.86 -3.39 5.65
CA ALA A 72 3.49 -2.88 5.69
C ALA A 72 2.79 -3.16 7.01
N ARG A 73 2.94 -4.38 7.56
CA ARG A 73 2.42 -4.75 8.89
C ARG A 73 3.05 -3.90 10.01
N ALA A 74 4.30 -3.48 9.86
CA ALA A 74 4.98 -2.62 10.83
C ALA A 74 4.52 -1.15 10.81
N LEU A 75 3.84 -0.68 9.75
CA LEU A 75 3.41 0.72 9.65
C LEU A 75 2.20 1.04 10.53
N ALA A 76 1.28 0.09 10.73
CA ALA A 76 0.10 0.31 11.54
C ALA A 76 -0.39 -1.01 12.14
N PRO A 77 -0.96 -0.99 13.36
CA PRO A 77 -1.67 -2.14 13.89
C PRO A 77 -2.78 -2.57 12.94
N GLU A 78 -3.02 -3.88 12.85
CA GLU A 78 -4.06 -4.41 11.97
C GLU A 78 -5.44 -3.79 12.28
N GLY A 79 -6.16 -3.41 11.23
CA GLY A 79 -7.46 -2.75 11.33
C GLY A 79 -7.37 -1.25 11.66
N HIS A 80 -6.18 -0.72 11.91
CA HIS A 80 -5.93 0.69 12.20
C HIS A 80 -5.20 1.42 11.07
N GLU A 81 -4.99 0.78 9.91
CA GLU A 81 -4.24 1.36 8.78
C GLU A 81 -4.84 2.68 8.32
N HIS A 82 -6.17 2.81 8.36
CA HIS A 82 -6.90 4.03 8.00
C HIS A 82 -6.61 5.24 8.93
N LYS A 83 -5.95 5.02 10.08
CA LYS A 83 -5.59 6.06 11.05
C LYS A 83 -4.11 6.47 10.98
N THR A 84 -3.31 5.80 10.15
CA THR A 84 -1.87 6.03 10.06
C THR A 84 -1.46 6.41 8.63
N ASN A 85 -0.52 7.34 8.50
CA ASN A 85 0.12 7.68 7.23
C ASN A 85 1.64 7.70 7.41
N PRO A 86 2.41 6.89 6.66
CA PRO A 86 1.95 5.98 5.61
C PRO A 86 1.37 4.68 6.18
N SER A 87 0.54 3.99 5.39
CA SER A 87 0.05 2.63 5.69
C SER A 87 -0.41 1.94 4.40
N THR A 88 -0.68 0.64 4.41
CA THR A 88 -1.36 -0.02 3.29
C THR A 88 -2.01 -1.32 3.74
N ARG A 89 -3.12 -1.70 3.11
CA ARG A 89 -3.80 -2.99 3.33
C ARG A 89 -3.49 -4.04 2.26
N MET A 90 -2.61 -3.73 1.29
CA MET A 90 -2.27 -4.64 0.19
C MET A 90 -1.64 -5.95 0.67
N TRP A 91 -0.92 -5.93 1.79
CA TRP A 91 -0.32 -7.12 2.38
C TRP A 91 -1.36 -8.21 2.69
N ARG A 92 -2.58 -7.82 3.11
CA ARG A 92 -3.67 -8.77 3.38
C ARG A 92 -4.09 -9.49 2.12
N LEU A 93 -4.30 -8.73 1.04
CA LEU A 93 -4.68 -9.30 -0.25
C LEU A 93 -3.63 -10.28 -0.76
N VAL A 94 -2.35 -9.92 -0.66
CA VAL A 94 -1.25 -10.76 -1.14
C VAL A 94 -1.12 -12.04 -0.33
N VAL A 95 -1.16 -11.96 1.00
CA VAL A 95 -1.11 -13.14 1.89
C VAL A 95 -2.29 -14.09 1.63
N THR A 96 -3.50 -13.54 1.48
CA THR A 96 -4.69 -14.34 1.15
C THR A 96 -4.58 -15.03 -0.21
N ILE A 97 -4.05 -14.35 -1.24
CA ILE A 97 -3.84 -14.96 -2.57
C ILE A 97 -2.72 -16.00 -2.54
N ALA A 98 -1.66 -15.77 -1.77
CA ALA A 98 -0.54 -16.69 -1.63
C ALA A 98 -0.91 -17.98 -0.88
N GLY A 99 -2.01 -17.97 -0.13
CA GLY A 99 -2.44 -19.12 0.69
C GLY A 99 -1.75 -19.19 2.05
N ASP A 100 -1.10 -18.10 2.48
CA ASP A 100 -0.38 -17.97 3.74
C ASP A 100 -1.29 -17.45 4.89
N ASP A 101 -2.61 -17.54 4.74
CA ASP A 101 -3.58 -17.28 5.82
C ASP A 101 -3.57 -18.45 6.82
N GLN A 102 -2.51 -18.56 7.64
CA GLN A 102 -2.45 -19.41 8.85
C GLN A 102 -1.80 -18.70 10.03
#